data_AF-A0A1G3I6L2-F1
#
_entry.id   AF-A0A1G3I6L2-F1
#
_cell.length_a   1.000
_cell.length_b   1.000
_cell.length_c   1.000
_cell.angle_alpha   90.00
_cell.angle_beta   90.00
_cell.angle_gamma   90.00
#
_symmetry.space_group_name_H-M   'P 1'
#
loop_
_entity.id
_entity.type
_entity.pdbx_description
1 polymer ?
#
loop_
_entity_poly.entity_id
_entity_poly.type
_entity_poly.pdbx_seq_one_letter_code
_entity_poly.pdbx_strand_id
1 'polypeptide(L)'
;MKYLTKIGALGALAMAAAALVVSCGGGGGGGGDAPAATATVIDTASVTKGIAAVSALIPICSSPSAAQLAPIQSNQASSKTVWLAKKFALSQSPQRRILALSSTKPADTLGSCGGRITYPDYSHANGVTTATFAFDNYCTVDTNTSERLVLNGSIALVDTGTPSASGPIRSKLEASSPAGVTLTIQDATGRPLDAVLISFSNFLYTVGVPGGVPTSASPDRVTLGELRATTQATAQTPSKTYRATGFSAETFTTASGGQQLSASARGYRSNGEYYDVATSVPLVLDATGTPTAGAVTFTGANGSTAVATLVPGSVLQATLTVNGTPLAGMPACN
;
A
#
# COMPACT_ATOMS: atom_id res chain seq x y z
N MET A 1 -12.88 20.99 4.31
CA MET A 1 -11.68 20.31 3.78
C MET A 1 -12.02 19.01 3.01
N LYS A 2 -13.00 19.04 2.08
CA LYS A 2 -13.51 17.83 1.37
C LYS A 2 -12.99 17.65 -0.07
N TYR A 3 -12.11 18.54 -0.54
CA TYR A 3 -11.66 18.59 -1.95
C TYR A 3 -10.16 18.31 -2.17
N LEU A 4 -9.40 17.98 -1.13
CA LEU A 4 -7.93 17.83 -1.20
C LEU A 4 -7.43 16.38 -1.38
N THR A 5 -8.32 15.39 -1.53
CA THR A 5 -8.00 13.95 -1.65
C THR A 5 -7.94 13.42 -3.08
N LYS A 6 -8.22 14.24 -4.10
CA LYS A 6 -8.27 13.76 -5.48
C LYS A 6 -6.90 13.81 -6.12
N ILE A 7 -6.31 12.66 -6.51
CA ILE A 7 -5.21 12.48 -7.49
C ILE A 7 -3.77 12.25 -6.92
N GLY A 8 -3.53 12.35 -5.60
CA GLY A 8 -2.31 11.82 -4.96
C GLY A 8 -2.32 10.28 -4.79
N ALA A 9 -3.31 9.64 -5.42
CA ALA A 9 -3.83 8.34 -5.04
C ALA A 9 -2.99 7.17 -5.55
N LEU A 10 -1.99 7.35 -6.42
CA LEU A 10 -1.46 6.21 -7.19
C LEU A 10 -0.27 5.52 -6.56
N GLY A 11 0.66 6.26 -5.95
CA GLY A 11 1.58 5.66 -4.98
C GLY A 11 0.82 5.07 -3.78
N ALA A 12 -0.25 5.72 -3.33
CA ALA A 12 -1.09 5.26 -2.22
C ALA A 12 -1.85 3.98 -2.53
N LEU A 13 -2.51 3.91 -3.67
CA LEU A 13 -3.32 2.79 -4.12
C LEU A 13 -2.43 1.63 -4.55
N ALA A 14 -1.28 1.91 -5.19
CA ALA A 14 -0.30 0.87 -5.51
C ALA A 14 0.33 0.29 -4.24
N MET A 15 0.75 1.12 -3.28
CA MET A 15 1.28 0.64 -2.01
C MET A 15 0.18 0.04 -1.12
N ALA A 16 -1.07 0.49 -1.21
CA ALA A 16 -2.21 -0.14 -0.53
C ALA A 16 -2.58 -1.48 -1.20
N ALA A 17 -2.47 -1.59 -2.52
CA ALA A 17 -2.62 -2.85 -3.24
C ALA A 17 -1.47 -3.80 -2.94
N ALA A 18 -0.23 -3.31 -2.88
CA ALA A 18 0.92 -4.07 -2.41
C ALA A 18 0.75 -4.50 -0.95
N ALA A 19 0.24 -3.63 -0.08
CA ALA A 19 -0.10 -3.95 1.31
C ALA A 19 -1.25 -4.96 1.42
N LEU A 20 -2.24 -4.90 0.52
CA LEU A 20 -3.33 -5.86 0.41
C LEU A 20 -2.78 -7.24 0.02
N VAL A 21 -1.90 -7.30 -1.00
CA VAL A 21 -1.19 -8.51 -1.40
C VAL A 21 -0.41 -9.07 -0.21
N VAL A 22 0.43 -8.25 0.42
CA VAL A 22 1.20 -8.58 1.62
C VAL A 22 0.28 -9.14 2.73
N SER A 23 -0.92 -8.57 2.94
CA SER A 23 -1.87 -9.01 3.97
C SER A 23 -2.52 -10.38 3.69
N CYS A 24 -2.72 -10.76 2.43
CA CYS A 24 -3.30 -12.06 2.05
C CYS A 24 -2.32 -13.23 2.28
N GLY A 25 -1.07 -12.95 2.61
CA GLY A 25 0.00 -13.94 2.77
C GLY A 25 -0.04 -14.79 4.02
N GLY A 26 -1.12 -14.82 4.82
CA GLY A 26 -1.30 -15.79 5.91
C GLY A 26 -0.04 -16.07 6.75
N GLY A 27 0.31 -15.17 7.68
CA GLY A 27 1.58 -15.29 8.40
C GLY A 27 1.59 -16.35 9.51
N GLY A 28 2.57 -17.27 9.46
CA GLY A 28 2.96 -18.22 10.50
C GLY A 28 4.43 -18.00 10.88
N GLY A 29 4.80 -18.17 12.15
CA GLY A 29 6.13 -17.80 12.64
C GLY A 29 7.26 -18.69 12.09
N GLY A 30 8.45 -18.11 11.92
CA GLY A 30 9.69 -18.82 11.63
C GLY A 30 10.35 -18.37 10.34
N GLY A 31 11.57 -17.83 10.44
CA GLY A 31 12.33 -17.29 9.33
C GLY A 31 12.82 -18.35 8.33
N GLY A 32 12.69 -18.02 7.06
CA GLY A 32 13.42 -18.62 5.96
C GLY A 32 13.52 -17.58 4.83
N ASP A 33 14.72 -17.09 4.56
CA ASP A 33 15.02 -16.12 3.49
C ASP A 33 14.96 -16.72 2.07
N ALA A 34 14.67 -18.03 1.96
CA ALA A 34 14.55 -18.71 0.68
C ALA A 34 13.07 -18.84 0.29
N PRO A 35 12.64 -18.28 -0.86
CA PRO A 35 11.29 -18.52 -1.37
C PRO A 35 11.13 -20.02 -1.66
N ALA A 36 10.05 -20.64 -1.17
CA ALA A 36 9.66 -21.93 -1.70
C ALA A 36 9.17 -21.72 -3.14
N ALA A 37 9.64 -22.54 -4.07
CA ALA A 37 9.23 -22.48 -5.48
C ALA A 37 7.82 -23.05 -5.73
N THR A 38 7.05 -23.33 -4.67
CA THR A 38 5.76 -23.99 -4.73
C THR A 38 4.62 -22.98 -4.54
N ALA A 39 3.67 -23.02 -5.48
CA ALA A 39 2.41 -22.31 -5.30
C ALA A 39 1.64 -22.92 -4.13
N THR A 40 0.95 -22.09 -3.35
CA THR A 40 0.13 -22.52 -2.22
C THR A 40 -1.28 -22.89 -2.69
N VAL A 41 -1.95 -23.83 -2.03
CA VAL A 41 -3.38 -24.08 -2.28
C VAL A 41 -4.20 -22.97 -1.62
N ILE A 42 -5.14 -22.40 -2.39
CA ILE A 42 -6.14 -21.45 -1.90
C ILE A 42 -7.41 -22.22 -1.56
N ASP A 43 -7.68 -22.35 -0.27
CA ASP A 43 -8.90 -22.95 0.28
C ASP A 43 -9.61 -21.99 1.24
N THR A 44 -10.84 -22.35 1.58
CA THR A 44 -11.72 -21.56 2.46
C THR A 44 -11.08 -21.28 3.82
N ALA A 45 -10.35 -22.25 4.40
CA ALA A 45 -9.73 -22.10 5.72
C ALA A 45 -8.56 -21.10 5.68
N SER A 46 -7.72 -21.21 4.66
CA SER A 46 -6.59 -20.32 4.39
C SER A 46 -7.07 -18.89 4.13
N VAL A 47 -8.11 -18.74 3.31
CA VAL A 47 -8.73 -17.44 3.01
C VAL A 47 -9.38 -16.84 4.26
N THR A 48 -10.11 -17.62 5.04
CA THR A 48 -10.74 -17.16 6.29
C THR A 48 -9.71 -16.64 7.30
N LYS A 49 -8.56 -17.31 7.41
CA LYS A 49 -7.43 -16.82 8.23
C LYS A 49 -6.84 -15.51 7.70
N GLY A 50 -6.79 -15.34 6.38
CA GLY A 50 -6.28 -14.13 5.73
C GLY A 50 -7.24 -12.93 5.81
N ILE A 51 -8.55 -13.16 5.94
CA ILE A 51 -9.57 -12.09 5.93
C ILE A 51 -9.39 -11.10 7.06
N ALA A 52 -8.94 -11.51 8.24
CA ALA A 52 -8.66 -10.55 9.32
C ALA A 52 -7.59 -9.53 8.92
N ALA A 53 -6.67 -9.91 8.03
CA ALA A 53 -5.64 -9.02 7.50
C ALA A 53 -6.14 -8.12 6.36
N VAL A 54 -7.04 -8.63 5.53
CA VAL A 54 -7.66 -7.93 4.38
C VAL A 54 -8.75 -6.95 4.82
N SER A 55 -9.59 -7.33 5.80
CA SER A 55 -10.73 -6.54 6.31
C SER A 55 -10.31 -5.23 6.94
N ALA A 56 -9.04 -5.12 7.35
CA ALA A 56 -8.42 -3.88 7.81
C ALA A 56 -8.27 -2.83 6.69
N LEU A 57 -8.28 -3.27 5.43
CA LEU A 57 -8.09 -2.43 4.23
C LEU A 57 -9.38 -2.27 3.45
N ILE A 58 -10.05 -3.39 3.18
CA ILE A 58 -11.33 -3.45 2.47
C ILE A 58 -12.23 -4.40 3.27
N PRO A 59 -13.25 -3.89 3.97
CA PRO A 59 -14.26 -4.73 4.61
C PRO A 59 -14.82 -5.77 3.64
N ILE A 60 -14.73 -7.05 4.04
CA ILE A 60 -15.32 -8.16 3.30
C ILE A 60 -16.75 -8.36 3.78
N CYS A 61 -17.68 -8.47 2.84
CA CYS A 61 -19.10 -8.60 3.11
C CYS A 61 -19.75 -9.68 2.23
N SER A 62 -20.96 -10.08 2.60
CA SER A 62 -21.83 -10.98 1.84
C SER A 62 -22.87 -10.18 1.06
N SER A 63 -23.22 -10.65 -0.14
CA SER A 63 -24.43 -10.20 -0.85
C SER A 63 -25.67 -10.48 0.04
N PRO A 64 -26.81 -9.78 -0.15
CA PRO A 64 -27.76 -9.43 0.93
C PRO A 64 -28.63 -10.56 1.52
N SER A 65 -28.12 -11.79 1.61
CA SER A 65 -28.83 -12.92 2.24
C SER A 65 -28.06 -13.63 3.36
N ALA A 66 -26.95 -13.10 3.87
CA ALA A 66 -26.22 -13.75 4.97
C ALA A 66 -26.34 -13.01 6.31
N ALA A 67 -26.61 -13.78 7.37
CA ALA A 67 -26.81 -13.32 8.73
C ALA A 67 -25.61 -12.53 9.28
N GLN A 68 -25.92 -11.50 10.05
CA GLN A 68 -25.01 -10.53 10.63
C GLN A 68 -24.15 -11.19 11.75
N LEU A 69 -22.83 -11.10 11.65
CA LEU A 69 -21.88 -11.53 12.68
C LEU A 69 -20.87 -10.41 13.00
N ALA A 70 -20.29 -10.53 14.20
CA ALA A 70 -19.47 -9.54 14.90
C ALA A 70 -18.26 -8.98 14.09
N PRO A 71 -17.79 -7.76 14.42
CA PRO A 71 -16.68 -7.11 13.72
C PRO A 71 -15.39 -7.92 13.80
N ILE A 72 -14.79 -8.17 12.63
CA ILE A 72 -13.50 -8.83 12.49
C ILE A 72 -12.41 -7.87 12.98
N GLN A 73 -11.61 -8.28 13.97
CA GLN A 73 -10.48 -7.48 14.46
C GLN A 73 -9.43 -7.31 13.36
N SER A 74 -9.24 -6.06 12.92
CA SER A 74 -8.25 -5.63 11.94
C SER A 74 -6.83 -6.04 12.34
N ASN A 75 -6.11 -6.76 11.47
CA ASN A 75 -4.69 -7.04 11.66
C ASN A 75 -3.87 -5.73 11.51
N GLN A 76 -3.17 -5.34 12.56
CA GLN A 76 -2.57 -4.00 12.70
C GLN A 76 -1.44 -3.68 11.70
N ALA A 77 -0.83 -4.68 11.07
CA ALA A 77 0.26 -4.47 10.11
C ALA A 77 -0.19 -3.87 8.77
N SER A 78 -1.37 -4.24 8.28
CA SER A 78 -1.90 -3.76 6.99
C SER A 78 -2.39 -2.32 7.09
N SER A 79 -3.07 -1.95 8.19
CA SER A 79 -3.48 -0.56 8.44
C SER A 79 -2.28 0.40 8.57
N LYS A 80 -1.16 -0.07 9.15
CA LYS A 80 0.08 0.72 9.34
C LYS A 80 0.92 0.85 8.09
N THR A 81 1.04 -0.21 7.29
CA THR A 81 1.66 -0.16 5.96
C THR A 81 0.88 0.82 5.07
N VAL A 82 -0.45 0.83 5.18
CA VAL A 82 -1.30 1.80 4.50
C VAL A 82 -1.16 3.22 5.06
N TRP A 83 -0.85 3.41 6.35
CA TRP A 83 -0.52 4.73 6.87
C TRP A 83 0.80 5.25 6.28
N LEU A 84 1.86 4.44 6.24
CA LEU A 84 3.14 4.84 5.65
C LEU A 84 2.99 5.10 4.15
N ALA A 85 2.25 4.23 3.45
CA ALA A 85 1.84 4.43 2.06
C ALA A 85 1.03 5.71 1.87
N LYS A 86 0.08 6.01 2.76
CA LYS A 86 -0.70 7.26 2.73
C LYS A 86 0.17 8.47 2.99
N LYS A 87 1.15 8.41 3.89
CA LYS A 87 2.09 9.52 4.12
C LYS A 87 3.03 9.73 2.93
N PHE A 88 3.55 8.64 2.36
CA PHE A 88 4.30 8.67 1.11
C PHE A 88 3.43 9.15 -0.06
N ALA A 89 2.12 8.90 -0.04
CA ALA A 89 1.21 9.39 -1.07
C ALA A 89 0.76 10.84 -0.87
N LEU A 90 0.62 11.29 0.39
CA LEU A 90 0.33 12.67 0.74
C LEU A 90 1.52 13.58 0.43
N SER A 91 2.76 13.08 0.55
CA SER A 91 3.93 13.76 0.01
C SER A 91 3.95 13.79 -1.52
N GLN A 92 3.11 12.98 -2.18
CA GLN A 92 2.91 12.88 -3.63
C GLN A 92 1.51 13.36 -4.06
N SER A 93 0.91 14.29 -3.30
CA SER A 93 -0.38 14.93 -3.63
C SER A 93 -0.39 15.45 -5.08
N PRO A 94 -1.54 15.71 -5.73
CA PRO A 94 -1.60 16.05 -7.17
C PRO A 94 -0.70 17.22 -7.58
N GLN A 95 -0.61 18.23 -6.72
CA GLN A 95 0.30 19.37 -6.88
C GLN A 95 1.78 18.96 -6.78
N ARG A 96 2.10 17.96 -5.95
CA ARG A 96 3.43 17.37 -5.78
C ARG A 96 3.73 16.22 -6.73
N ARG A 97 2.71 15.68 -7.41
CA ARG A 97 2.81 14.64 -8.43
C ARG A 97 3.33 15.22 -9.75
N ILE A 98 2.94 16.47 -10.02
CA ILE A 98 3.39 17.25 -11.16
C ILE A 98 4.83 17.74 -10.95
N LEU A 99 5.18 18.15 -9.72
CA LEU A 99 6.48 18.76 -9.44
C LEU A 99 7.48 17.75 -8.89
N ALA A 100 8.61 17.63 -9.58
CA ALA A 100 9.79 16.95 -9.05
C ALA A 100 10.43 17.79 -7.94
N LEU A 101 11.29 17.15 -7.15
CA LEU A 101 12.22 17.86 -6.27
C LEU A 101 13.11 18.79 -7.10
N SER A 102 13.47 19.93 -6.50
CA SER A 102 14.16 21.03 -7.18
C SER A 102 15.63 21.14 -6.78
N SER A 103 16.34 22.17 -7.25
CA SER A 103 17.70 22.45 -6.76
C SER A 103 17.74 22.85 -5.28
N THR A 104 16.62 23.31 -4.71
CA THR A 104 16.52 23.70 -3.31
C THR A 104 16.15 22.50 -2.44
N LYS A 105 17.05 22.15 -1.52
CA LYS A 105 16.80 21.13 -0.49
C LYS A 105 15.61 21.55 0.39
N PRO A 106 14.61 20.68 0.60
CA PRO A 106 13.53 20.95 1.54
C PRO A 106 14.05 21.15 2.97
N ALA A 107 13.35 21.99 3.74
CA ALA A 107 13.63 22.15 5.16
C ALA A 107 13.29 20.87 5.94
N ASP A 108 14.00 20.66 7.04
CA ASP A 108 13.71 19.59 7.97
C ASP A 108 12.29 19.76 8.54
N THR A 109 11.57 18.64 8.69
CA THR A 109 10.22 18.64 9.26
C THR A 109 10.25 18.04 10.65
N LEU A 110 9.90 18.81 11.66
CA LEU A 110 9.86 18.35 13.05
C LEU A 110 8.59 17.54 13.34
N GLY A 111 8.72 16.49 14.16
CA GLY A 111 7.58 15.72 14.66
C GLY A 111 6.87 16.44 15.80
N SER A 112 5.55 16.24 15.94
CA SER A 112 4.75 16.87 17.00
C SER A 112 5.09 16.37 18.40
N CYS A 113 5.73 15.20 18.52
CA CYS A 113 6.18 14.63 19.78
C CYS A 113 7.69 14.30 19.78
N GLY A 114 8.46 15.01 18.96
CA GLY A 114 9.91 14.87 18.85
C GLY A 114 10.37 14.24 17.52
N GLY A 115 11.69 14.17 17.38
CA GLY A 115 12.34 13.70 16.16
C GLY A 115 12.07 14.58 14.94
N ARG A 116 12.55 14.15 13.78
CA ARG A 116 12.50 14.92 12.54
C ARG A 116 12.62 14.06 11.31
N ILE A 117 12.16 14.63 10.21
CA ILE A 117 12.44 14.17 8.84
C ILE A 117 13.50 15.09 8.25
N THR A 118 14.54 14.51 7.66
CA THR A 118 15.66 15.25 7.05
C THR A 118 16.00 14.73 5.67
N TYR A 119 16.84 15.50 4.96
CA TYR A 119 17.40 15.16 3.66
C TYR A 119 18.94 15.23 3.70
N PRO A 120 19.63 14.26 4.34
CA PRO A 120 21.08 14.33 4.53
C PRO A 120 21.86 14.33 3.20
N ASP A 121 21.46 13.48 2.25
CA ASP A 121 22.17 13.31 0.96
C ASP A 121 21.37 13.93 -0.20
N TYR A 122 21.24 15.26 -0.22
CA TYR A 122 20.48 15.95 -1.27
C TYR A 122 21.40 16.51 -2.35
N SER A 123 21.21 16.08 -3.60
CA SER A 123 21.88 16.65 -4.76
C SER A 123 20.91 16.83 -5.92
N HIS A 124 21.10 17.89 -6.70
CA HIS A 124 20.29 18.18 -7.87
C HIS A 124 21.18 18.59 -9.03
N ALA A 125 21.04 17.90 -10.16
CA ALA A 125 21.75 18.20 -11.40
C ALA A 125 20.89 17.86 -12.60
N ASN A 126 20.79 18.79 -13.57
CA ASN A 126 20.14 18.57 -14.87
C ASN A 126 18.71 17.97 -14.77
N GLY A 127 17.91 18.45 -13.81
CA GLY A 127 16.54 17.96 -13.61
C GLY A 127 16.43 16.62 -12.86
N VAL A 128 17.55 16.04 -12.45
CA VAL A 128 17.59 14.85 -11.60
C VAL A 128 17.95 15.26 -10.17
N THR A 129 17.10 14.89 -9.22
CA THR A 129 17.36 15.03 -7.78
C THR A 129 17.61 13.66 -7.17
N THR A 130 18.77 13.48 -6.56
CA THR A 130 19.02 12.33 -5.68
C THR A 130 18.88 12.81 -4.25
N ALA A 131 18.07 12.11 -3.45
CA ALA A 131 17.89 12.42 -2.04
C ALA A 131 17.83 11.17 -1.17
N THR A 132 18.21 11.31 0.09
CA THR A 132 17.84 10.36 1.15
C THR A 132 16.75 11.00 1.99
N PHE A 133 15.57 10.39 2.06
CA PHE A 133 14.51 10.79 2.98
C PHE A 133 14.70 10.03 4.30
N ALA A 134 15.23 10.70 5.32
CA ALA A 134 15.59 10.08 6.59
C ALA A 134 14.58 10.43 7.70
N PHE A 135 14.19 9.43 8.48
CA PHE A 135 13.36 9.55 9.67
C PHE A 135 14.24 9.34 10.90
N ASP A 136 14.53 10.43 11.62
CA ASP A 136 15.27 10.42 12.87
C ASP A 136 14.27 10.50 14.03
N ASN A 137 13.76 9.32 14.42
CA ASN A 137 12.73 9.15 15.45
C ASN A 137 11.52 10.08 15.26
N TYR A 138 11.14 10.35 14.01
CA TYR A 138 10.07 11.29 13.69
C TYR A 138 8.76 10.83 14.34
N CYS A 139 8.24 11.67 15.25
CA CYS A 139 7.12 11.32 16.11
C CYS A 139 5.89 12.18 15.80
N THR A 140 4.75 11.55 15.54
CA THR A 140 3.44 12.23 15.46
C THR A 140 2.47 11.64 16.47
N VAL A 141 1.55 12.46 16.97
CA VAL A 141 0.49 12.02 17.91
C VAL A 141 -0.82 11.88 17.16
N ASP A 142 -1.53 10.76 17.35
CA ASP A 142 -2.93 10.63 16.94
C ASP A 142 -3.80 11.45 17.91
N THR A 143 -4.48 12.45 17.38
CA THR A 143 -5.28 13.38 18.20
C THR A 143 -6.53 12.73 18.82
N ASN A 144 -6.93 11.54 18.37
CA ASN A 144 -8.10 10.84 18.88
C ASN A 144 -7.73 9.80 19.96
N THR A 145 -6.60 9.09 19.79
CA THR A 145 -6.18 8.04 20.73
C THR A 145 -5.05 8.47 21.67
N SER A 146 -4.42 9.62 21.42
CA SER A 146 -3.18 10.06 22.09
C SER A 146 -1.99 9.11 21.90
N GLU A 147 -2.10 8.14 21.00
CA GLU A 147 -1.00 7.24 20.64
C GLU A 147 0.08 8.00 19.88
N ARG A 148 1.33 7.62 20.12
CA ARG A 148 2.49 8.18 19.43
C ARG A 148 2.93 7.22 18.35
N LEU A 149 3.12 7.76 17.16
CA LEU A 149 3.66 7.04 16.03
C LEU A 149 5.07 7.53 15.76
N VAL A 150 6.04 6.62 15.88
CA VAL A 150 7.47 6.92 15.73
C VAL A 150 8.00 6.21 14.49
N LEU A 151 8.65 6.97 13.60
CA LEU A 151 9.32 6.46 12.41
C LEU A 151 10.84 6.54 12.57
N ASN A 152 11.52 5.47 12.18
CA ASN A 152 12.97 5.44 12.13
C ASN A 152 13.45 4.67 10.88
N GLY A 153 14.42 5.22 10.16
CA GLY A 153 15.00 4.60 8.96
C GLY A 153 15.16 5.59 7.83
N SER A 154 15.39 5.10 6.61
CA SER A 154 15.58 5.99 5.46
C SER A 154 15.10 5.38 4.16
N ILE A 155 14.78 6.25 3.20
CA ILE A 155 14.41 5.92 1.84
C ILE A 155 15.34 6.68 0.89
N ALA A 156 16.14 5.97 0.12
CA ALA A 156 16.88 6.56 -0.99
C ALA A 156 15.90 6.80 -2.15
N LEU A 157 16.00 7.96 -2.80
CA LEU A 157 15.16 8.30 -3.94
C LEU A 157 15.93 9.04 -5.03
N VAL A 158 15.52 8.81 -6.28
CA VAL A 158 15.96 9.55 -7.45
C VAL A 158 14.71 10.07 -8.16
N ASP A 159 14.57 11.39 -8.21
CA ASP A 159 13.44 12.09 -8.80
C ASP A 159 13.88 12.79 -10.07
N THR A 160 13.37 12.35 -11.22
CA THR A 160 13.69 12.91 -12.53
C THR A 160 12.54 13.81 -12.98
N GLY A 161 12.86 15.05 -13.33
CA GLY A 161 11.94 15.98 -13.92
C GLY A 161 12.57 16.85 -15.00
N THR A 162 11.71 17.43 -15.85
CA THR A 162 12.12 18.38 -16.88
C THR A 162 11.95 19.80 -16.36
N PRO A 163 12.95 20.69 -16.46
CA PRO A 163 12.80 22.08 -16.04
C PRO A 163 11.58 22.77 -16.68
N SER A 164 10.85 23.56 -15.89
CA SER A 164 9.76 24.41 -16.37
C SER A 164 9.70 25.71 -15.56
N ALA A 165 8.93 26.70 -16.04
CA ALA A 165 8.76 27.99 -15.37
C ALA A 165 8.15 27.88 -13.97
N SER A 166 7.37 26.84 -13.69
CA SER A 166 6.75 26.56 -12.38
C SER A 166 7.55 25.58 -11.50
N GLY A 167 8.78 25.24 -11.90
CA GLY A 167 9.59 24.19 -11.29
C GLY A 167 9.67 22.92 -12.14
N PRO A 168 10.56 21.96 -11.83
CA PRO A 168 10.74 20.78 -12.65
C PRO A 168 9.49 19.89 -12.65
N ILE A 169 9.05 19.45 -13.83
CA ILE A 169 7.90 18.57 -14.02
C ILE A 169 8.38 17.12 -13.93
N ARG A 170 7.86 16.33 -12.97
CA ARG A 170 8.27 14.93 -12.77
C ARG A 170 7.90 14.08 -13.97
N SER A 171 8.85 13.25 -14.40
CA SER A 171 8.65 12.16 -15.37
C SER A 171 8.85 10.79 -14.73
N LYS A 172 9.71 10.69 -13.71
CA LYS A 172 10.07 9.43 -13.06
C LYS A 172 10.47 9.63 -11.61
N LEU A 173 10.09 8.70 -10.73
CA LEU A 173 10.57 8.61 -9.35
C LEU A 173 11.01 7.18 -9.05
N GLU A 174 12.26 7.02 -8.65
CA GLU A 174 12.81 5.77 -8.15
C GLU A 174 12.99 5.86 -6.64
N ALA A 175 12.74 4.77 -5.93
CA ALA A 175 12.97 4.72 -4.50
C ALA A 175 13.36 3.32 -4.02
N SER A 176 14.11 3.26 -2.91
CA SER A 176 14.42 2.01 -2.23
C SER A 176 14.71 2.25 -0.75
N SER A 177 14.33 1.29 0.08
CA SER A 177 14.63 1.22 1.50
C SER A 177 14.98 -0.22 1.87
N PRO A 178 16.17 -0.71 1.50
CA PRO A 178 16.56 -2.09 1.74
C PRO A 178 16.76 -2.39 3.24
N ALA A 179 17.29 -1.43 4.00
CA ALA A 179 17.38 -1.50 5.47
C ALA A 179 16.02 -1.34 6.15
N GLY A 180 15.05 -0.75 5.44
CA GLY A 180 13.68 -0.54 5.88
C GLY A 180 13.46 0.71 6.72
N VAL A 181 12.18 1.00 6.94
CA VAL A 181 11.66 2.00 7.86
C VAL A 181 10.88 1.26 8.93
N THR A 182 11.29 1.45 10.18
CA THR A 182 10.57 0.98 11.36
C THR A 182 9.49 1.98 11.71
N LEU A 183 8.27 1.47 11.89
CA LEU A 183 7.12 2.20 12.39
C LEU A 183 6.72 1.59 13.72
N THR A 184 6.81 2.37 14.79
CA THR A 184 6.48 1.97 16.16
C THR A 184 5.28 2.77 16.64
N ILE A 185 4.27 2.08 17.16
CA ILE A 185 3.19 2.72 17.92
C ILE A 185 3.54 2.62 19.39
N GLN A 186 3.40 3.72 20.09
CA GLN A 186 3.57 3.82 21.53
C GLN A 186 2.30 4.40 22.15
N ASP A 187 2.03 4.04 23.41
CA ASP A 187 1.02 4.75 24.19
C ASP A 187 1.50 6.18 24.53
N ALA A 188 0.64 6.95 25.20
CA ALA A 188 0.95 8.31 25.60
C ALA A 188 2.20 8.42 26.51
N THR A 189 2.59 7.35 27.20
CA THR A 189 3.77 7.29 28.07
C THR A 189 5.06 6.94 27.31
N GLY A 190 4.96 6.58 26.03
CA GLY A 190 6.09 6.16 25.20
C GLY A 190 6.37 4.65 25.26
N ARG A 191 5.51 3.85 25.90
CA ARG A 191 5.65 2.39 25.90
C ARG A 191 5.26 1.83 24.54
N PRO A 192 6.08 0.96 23.92
CA PRO A 192 5.73 0.37 22.64
C PRO A 192 4.50 -0.54 22.77
N LEU A 193 3.51 -0.28 21.93
CA LEU A 193 2.30 -1.09 21.75
C LEU A 193 2.49 -2.09 20.60
N ASP A 194 3.16 -1.66 19.53
CA ASP A 194 3.40 -2.48 18.35
C ASP A 194 4.51 -1.86 17.49
N ALA A 195 5.13 -2.66 16.63
CA ALA A 195 6.07 -2.17 15.64
C ALA A 195 6.13 -3.05 14.38
N VAL A 196 6.38 -2.40 13.25
CA VAL A 196 6.58 -3.04 11.95
C VAL A 196 7.81 -2.47 11.26
N LEU A 197 8.65 -3.34 10.72
CA LEU A 197 9.74 -2.98 9.83
C LEU A 197 9.27 -3.16 8.39
N ILE A 198 9.26 -2.09 7.61
CA ILE A 198 8.87 -2.12 6.19
C ILE A 198 10.11 -1.87 5.34
N SER A 199 10.52 -2.83 4.54
CA SER A 199 11.61 -2.67 3.57
C SER A 199 11.10 -2.91 2.15
N PHE A 200 11.69 -2.21 1.19
CA PHE A 200 11.31 -2.34 -0.20
C PHE A 200 12.46 -1.99 -1.14
N SER A 201 12.44 -2.57 -2.34
CA SER A 201 13.47 -2.35 -3.35
C SER A 201 12.89 -2.17 -4.74
N ASN A 202 13.62 -1.40 -5.56
CA ASN A 202 13.29 -1.17 -6.95
C ASN A 202 11.88 -0.60 -7.14
N PHE A 203 11.46 0.33 -6.27
CA PHE A 203 10.26 1.11 -6.51
C PHE A 203 10.55 2.05 -7.68
N LEU A 204 9.69 2.03 -8.69
CA LEU A 204 9.73 2.90 -9.84
C LEU A 204 8.32 3.39 -10.12
N TYR A 205 8.17 4.69 -10.21
CA TYR A 205 6.97 5.36 -10.66
C TYR A 205 7.29 6.15 -11.92
N THR A 206 6.57 5.88 -13.00
CA THR A 206 6.69 6.57 -14.29
C THR A 206 5.41 7.34 -14.57
N VAL A 207 5.56 8.63 -14.86
CA VAL A 207 4.44 9.50 -15.22
C VAL A 207 4.07 9.26 -16.68
N GLY A 208 2.81 8.92 -16.95
CA GLY A 208 2.31 8.66 -18.29
C GLY A 208 2.23 9.93 -19.14
N VAL A 209 1.71 11.01 -18.55
CA VAL A 209 1.64 12.34 -19.18
C VAL A 209 2.31 13.38 -18.27
N PRO A 210 3.62 13.63 -18.42
CA PRO A 210 4.33 14.62 -17.61
C PRO A 210 3.66 16.00 -17.66
N GLY A 211 3.32 16.55 -16.50
CA GLY A 211 2.65 17.86 -16.39
C GLY A 211 1.16 17.84 -16.71
N GLY A 212 0.62 16.68 -17.12
CA GLY A 212 -0.77 16.50 -17.49
C GLY A 212 -1.47 15.42 -16.66
N VAL A 213 -2.61 15.00 -17.18
CA VAL A 213 -3.45 13.95 -16.58
C VAL A 213 -3.19 12.64 -17.33
N PRO A 214 -2.91 11.52 -16.64
CA PRO A 214 -2.71 10.22 -17.28
C PRO A 214 -3.96 9.78 -18.04
N THR A 215 -3.76 9.21 -19.23
CA THR A 215 -4.83 8.71 -20.11
C THR A 215 -4.68 7.21 -20.32
N SER A 216 -5.69 6.55 -20.87
CA SER A 216 -5.57 5.11 -21.19
C SER A 216 -4.43 4.78 -22.15
N ALA A 217 -4.10 5.70 -23.08
CA ALA A 217 -2.99 5.56 -24.01
C ALA A 217 -1.62 5.88 -23.37
N SER A 218 -1.61 6.63 -22.27
CA SER A 218 -0.39 7.00 -21.54
C SER A 218 -0.69 7.00 -20.04
N PRO A 219 -0.86 5.81 -19.44
CA PRO A 219 -1.16 5.67 -18.03
C PRO A 219 0.10 5.91 -17.20
N ASP A 220 -0.09 6.30 -15.94
CA ASP A 220 1.02 6.22 -15.00
C ASP A 220 1.28 4.76 -14.64
N ARG A 221 2.54 4.46 -14.34
CA ARG A 221 3.00 3.09 -14.06
C ARG A 221 3.76 3.07 -12.75
N VAL A 222 3.53 2.03 -11.96
CA VAL A 222 4.29 1.73 -10.76
C VAL A 222 4.81 0.31 -10.87
N THR A 223 6.10 0.12 -10.60
CA THR A 223 6.66 -1.21 -10.35
C THR A 223 7.38 -1.22 -9.02
N LEU A 224 7.37 -2.37 -8.35
CA LEU A 224 8.11 -2.58 -7.13
C LEU A 224 8.68 -4.00 -7.13
N GLY A 225 10.00 -4.12 -7.00
CA GLY A 225 10.70 -5.39 -7.09
C GLY A 225 10.35 -6.31 -5.93
N GLU A 226 10.51 -5.81 -4.71
CA GLU A 226 10.16 -6.53 -3.48
C GLU A 226 9.65 -5.56 -2.41
N LEU A 227 8.65 -6.01 -1.66
CA LEU A 227 8.14 -5.41 -0.43
C LEU A 227 8.19 -6.47 0.67
N ARG A 228 8.75 -6.11 1.82
CA ARG A 228 8.67 -6.89 3.06
C ARG A 228 8.09 -6.03 4.17
N ALA A 229 7.20 -6.60 4.96
CA ALA A 229 6.70 -6.02 6.19
C ALA A 229 6.82 -7.06 7.30
N THR A 230 7.64 -6.77 8.31
CA THR A 230 7.90 -7.67 9.43
C THR A 230 7.34 -7.06 10.71
N THR A 231 6.36 -7.72 11.32
CA THR A 231 5.82 -7.29 12.62
C THR A 231 6.72 -7.77 13.75
N GLN A 232 6.77 -7.02 14.85
CA GLN A 232 7.40 -7.51 16.06
C GLN A 232 6.57 -8.63 16.71
N ALA A 233 7.26 -9.50 17.44
CA ALA A 233 6.61 -10.47 18.30
C ALA A 233 6.07 -9.74 19.54
N THR A 234 4.86 -10.06 19.95
CA THR A 234 4.30 -9.69 21.25
C THR A 234 4.26 -10.94 22.14
N ALA A 235 3.91 -10.77 23.42
CA ALA A 235 3.69 -11.91 24.32
C ALA A 235 2.55 -12.84 23.85
N GLN A 236 1.68 -12.37 22.95
CA GLN A 236 0.50 -13.09 22.47
C GLN A 236 0.58 -13.48 20.99
N THR A 237 1.49 -12.90 20.21
CA THR A 237 1.60 -13.14 18.77
C THR A 237 3.05 -13.22 18.33
N PRO A 238 3.47 -14.29 17.63
CA PRO A 238 4.82 -14.36 17.08
C PRO A 238 5.01 -13.30 15.98
N SER A 239 6.28 -12.93 15.73
CA SER A 239 6.64 -12.08 14.59
C SER A 239 6.18 -12.71 13.28
N LYS A 240 5.67 -11.88 12.36
CA LYS A 240 5.23 -12.29 11.02
C LYS A 240 5.91 -11.43 9.97
N THR A 241 6.50 -12.09 8.98
CA THR A 241 6.98 -11.44 7.77
C THR A 241 5.98 -11.68 6.65
N TYR A 242 5.52 -10.58 6.08
CA TYR A 242 4.73 -10.56 4.87
C TYR A 242 5.61 -10.09 3.72
N ARG A 243 5.52 -10.74 2.57
CA ARG A 243 6.38 -10.46 1.43
C ARG A 243 5.58 -10.46 0.14
N ALA A 244 5.88 -9.50 -0.74
CA ALA A 244 5.39 -9.47 -2.11
C ALA A 244 6.52 -9.12 -3.07
N THR A 245 6.49 -9.66 -4.28
CA THR A 245 7.44 -9.36 -5.34
C THR A 245 6.75 -9.08 -6.67
N GLY A 246 7.49 -8.48 -7.60
CA GLY A 246 7.03 -8.28 -8.98
C GLY A 246 5.75 -7.47 -9.05
N PHE A 247 5.57 -6.52 -8.13
CA PHE A 247 4.39 -5.67 -8.13
C PHE A 247 4.46 -4.75 -9.36
N SER A 248 3.35 -4.68 -10.09
CA SER A 248 3.14 -3.80 -11.23
C SER A 248 1.75 -3.23 -11.15
N ALA A 249 1.60 -1.93 -11.38
CA ALA A 249 0.31 -1.29 -11.47
C ALA A 249 0.28 -0.20 -12.54
N GLU A 250 -0.89 -0.01 -13.11
CA GLU A 250 -1.17 1.00 -14.14
C GLU A 250 -2.46 1.72 -13.82
N THR A 251 -2.51 2.99 -14.21
CA THR A 251 -3.64 3.83 -13.85
C THR A 251 -3.78 5.05 -14.75
N PHE A 252 -5.02 5.48 -14.93
CA PHE A 252 -5.34 6.69 -15.67
C PHE A 252 -6.67 7.28 -15.23
N THR A 253 -6.91 8.53 -15.65
CA THR A 253 -8.19 9.20 -15.44
C THR A 253 -9.17 8.78 -16.54
N THR A 254 -10.36 8.34 -16.17
CA THR A 254 -11.39 7.91 -17.12
C THR A 254 -12.05 9.12 -17.81
N ALA A 255 -12.73 8.89 -18.94
CA ALA A 255 -13.47 9.95 -19.64
C ALA A 255 -14.55 10.61 -18.77
N SER A 256 -15.09 9.89 -17.78
CA SER A 256 -16.04 10.41 -16.79
C SER A 256 -15.40 11.23 -15.65
N GLY A 257 -14.09 11.46 -15.70
CA GLY A 257 -13.33 12.16 -14.65
C GLY A 257 -13.04 11.30 -13.41
N GLY A 258 -13.32 10.00 -13.48
CA GLY A 258 -12.98 9.01 -12.47
C GLY A 258 -11.56 8.47 -12.64
N GLN A 259 -11.26 7.33 -12.02
CA GLN A 259 -9.96 6.67 -12.10
C GLN A 259 -10.11 5.19 -12.40
N GLN A 260 -9.19 4.65 -13.19
CA GLN A 260 -9.05 3.21 -13.39
C GLN A 260 -7.67 2.76 -12.90
N LEU A 261 -7.62 1.59 -12.27
CA LEU A 261 -6.41 0.96 -11.76
C LEU A 261 -6.40 -0.53 -12.12
N SER A 262 -5.29 -0.99 -12.68
CA SER A 262 -4.96 -2.40 -12.82
C SER A 262 -3.68 -2.70 -12.06
N ALA A 263 -3.58 -3.86 -11.43
CA ALA A 263 -2.39 -4.23 -10.67
C ALA A 263 -2.17 -5.75 -10.66
N SER A 264 -0.91 -6.15 -10.51
CA SER A 264 -0.51 -7.54 -10.31
C SER A 264 0.70 -7.62 -9.39
N ALA A 265 0.84 -8.74 -8.67
CA ALA A 265 1.99 -9.05 -7.84
C ALA A 265 2.04 -10.54 -7.51
N ARG A 266 3.15 -11.00 -6.92
CA ARG A 266 3.25 -12.29 -6.26
C ARG A 266 3.35 -12.11 -4.76
N GLY A 267 2.42 -12.68 -4.01
CA GLY A 267 2.45 -12.70 -2.55
C GLY A 267 3.06 -13.99 -2.03
N TYR A 268 3.73 -13.93 -0.87
CA TYR A 268 4.32 -15.09 -0.21
C TYR A 268 3.71 -15.30 1.17
N ARG A 269 3.53 -16.58 1.49
CA ARG A 269 3.24 -17.04 2.84
C ARG A 269 4.53 -17.16 3.65
N SER A 270 4.41 -17.10 4.97
CA SER A 270 5.60 -17.21 5.83
C SER A 270 6.28 -18.58 5.78
N ASN A 271 5.59 -19.62 5.31
CA ASN A 271 6.19 -20.92 5.00
C ASN A 271 6.94 -20.93 3.64
N GLY A 272 7.05 -19.78 2.97
CA GLY A 272 7.75 -19.62 1.69
C GLY A 272 6.90 -19.87 0.45
N GLU A 273 5.71 -20.48 0.57
CA GLU A 273 4.83 -20.73 -0.58
C GLU A 273 4.28 -19.44 -1.16
N TYR A 274 3.95 -19.43 -2.46
CA TYR A 274 3.46 -18.21 -3.13
C TYR A 274 2.04 -18.34 -3.69
N TYR A 275 1.43 -17.19 -3.96
CA TYR A 275 0.23 -17.05 -4.79
C TYR A 275 0.38 -15.82 -5.66
N ASP A 276 -0.21 -15.85 -6.84
CA ASP A 276 -0.24 -14.71 -7.75
C ASP A 276 -1.50 -13.90 -7.51
N VAL A 277 -1.38 -12.58 -7.67
CA VAL A 277 -2.48 -11.64 -7.51
C VAL A 277 -2.55 -10.79 -8.77
N ALA A 278 -3.75 -10.62 -9.32
CA ALA A 278 -3.99 -9.71 -10.42
C ALA A 278 -5.40 -9.13 -10.35
N THR A 279 -5.56 -7.88 -10.80
CA THR A 279 -6.88 -7.33 -11.11
C THR A 279 -7.46 -8.08 -12.30
N SER A 280 -8.48 -8.90 -12.08
CA SER A 280 -9.22 -9.60 -13.13
C SER A 280 -10.26 -8.70 -13.78
N VAL A 281 -10.74 -7.70 -13.03
CA VAL A 281 -11.50 -6.55 -13.55
C VAL A 281 -10.82 -5.29 -13.01
N PRO A 282 -10.47 -4.31 -13.86
CA PRO A 282 -9.87 -3.07 -13.39
C PRO A 282 -10.70 -2.42 -12.28
N LEU A 283 -10.03 -1.90 -11.25
CA LEU A 283 -10.66 -1.15 -10.17
C LEU A 283 -11.04 0.23 -10.72
N VAL A 284 -12.32 0.56 -10.72
CA VAL A 284 -12.85 1.82 -11.26
C VAL A 284 -13.49 2.64 -10.15
N LEU A 285 -13.02 3.87 -10.01
CA LEU A 285 -13.62 4.89 -9.15
C LEU A 285 -14.28 5.96 -10.03
N ASP A 286 -15.42 6.49 -9.60
CA ASP A 286 -16.03 7.64 -10.24
C ASP A 286 -15.31 8.96 -9.91
N ALA A 287 -15.79 10.08 -10.44
CA ALA A 287 -15.21 11.40 -10.20
C ALA A 287 -15.26 11.85 -8.72
N THR A 288 -16.10 11.22 -7.89
CA THR A 288 -16.19 11.48 -6.44
C THR A 288 -15.26 10.60 -5.61
N GLY A 289 -14.66 9.57 -6.24
CA GLY A 289 -13.82 8.57 -5.59
C GLY A 289 -14.59 7.34 -5.11
N THR A 290 -15.85 7.19 -5.52
CA THR A 290 -16.70 6.05 -5.18
C THR A 290 -16.37 4.86 -6.09
N PRO A 291 -16.14 3.65 -5.53
CA PRO A 291 -15.96 2.45 -6.34
C PRO A 291 -17.22 2.13 -7.15
N THR A 292 -17.02 1.81 -8.42
CA THR A 292 -18.08 1.47 -9.39
C THR A 292 -17.88 0.09 -10.00
N ALA A 293 -16.64 -0.39 -10.07
CA ALA A 293 -16.31 -1.73 -10.53
C ALA A 293 -14.94 -2.17 -10.00
N GLY A 294 -14.70 -3.47 -10.05
CA GLY A 294 -13.37 -4.03 -9.91
C GLY A 294 -13.33 -5.37 -9.21
N ALA A 295 -12.35 -6.19 -9.59
CA ALA A 295 -12.15 -7.50 -9.01
C ALA A 295 -10.67 -7.84 -8.97
N VAL A 296 -10.25 -8.47 -7.87
CA VAL A 296 -8.88 -8.95 -7.65
C VAL A 296 -8.94 -10.45 -7.49
N THR A 297 -8.20 -11.17 -8.33
CA THR A 297 -8.07 -12.62 -8.28
C THR A 297 -6.73 -13.00 -7.66
N PHE A 298 -6.79 -13.90 -6.69
CA PHE A 298 -5.67 -14.61 -6.09
C PHE A 298 -5.63 -16.00 -6.71
N THR A 299 -4.47 -16.43 -7.21
CA THR A 299 -4.27 -17.71 -7.88
C THR A 299 -3.18 -18.51 -7.18
N GLY A 300 -3.50 -19.74 -6.81
CA GLY A 300 -2.60 -20.68 -6.14
C GLY A 300 -2.35 -21.95 -6.95
N ALA A 301 -1.83 -22.98 -6.28
CA ALA A 301 -1.61 -24.31 -6.86
C ALA A 301 -2.93 -24.94 -7.33
N ASN A 302 -2.82 -25.87 -8.27
CA ASN A 302 -3.93 -26.70 -8.76
C ASN A 302 -5.14 -25.90 -9.29
N GLY A 303 -4.92 -24.68 -9.79
CA GLY A 303 -5.99 -23.79 -10.26
C GLY A 303 -6.87 -23.23 -9.14
N SER A 304 -6.45 -23.36 -7.89
CA SER A 304 -7.19 -22.80 -6.76
C SER A 304 -7.19 -21.27 -6.83
N THR A 305 -8.35 -20.67 -6.57
CA THR A 305 -8.55 -19.22 -6.70
C THR A 305 -9.37 -18.64 -5.56
N ALA A 306 -9.11 -17.38 -5.25
CA ALA A 306 -10.04 -16.54 -4.51
C ALA A 306 -10.26 -15.24 -5.28
N VAL A 307 -11.49 -14.74 -5.31
CA VAL A 307 -11.83 -13.51 -6.06
C VAL A 307 -12.53 -12.53 -5.13
N ALA A 308 -11.87 -11.41 -4.86
CA ALA A 308 -12.45 -10.27 -4.15
C ALA A 308 -13.08 -9.32 -5.17
N THR A 309 -14.39 -9.14 -5.13
CA THR A 309 -15.14 -8.29 -6.06
C THR A 309 -15.66 -7.06 -5.33
N LEU A 310 -15.27 -5.87 -5.77
CA LEU A 310 -15.72 -4.62 -5.18
C LEU A 310 -17.24 -4.47 -5.32
N VAL A 311 -17.85 -3.98 -4.25
CA VAL A 311 -19.26 -3.61 -4.23
C VAL A 311 -19.36 -2.15 -4.63
N PRO A 312 -20.13 -1.81 -5.68
CA PRO A 312 -20.37 -0.41 -6.04
C PRO A 312 -21.10 0.31 -4.91
N GLY A 313 -20.59 1.48 -4.48
CA GLY A 313 -21.23 2.24 -3.41
C GLY A 313 -20.31 3.24 -2.71
N SER A 314 -20.88 4.08 -1.84
CA SER A 314 -20.13 5.09 -1.09
C SER A 314 -19.17 4.50 -0.05
N VAL A 315 -19.28 3.21 0.25
CA VAL A 315 -18.40 2.48 1.16
C VAL A 315 -17.53 1.54 0.34
N LEU A 316 -16.22 1.58 0.56
CA LEU A 316 -15.31 0.62 -0.05
C LEU A 316 -15.52 -0.74 0.64
N GLN A 317 -16.14 -1.68 -0.07
CA GLN A 317 -16.39 -3.05 0.40
C GLN A 317 -16.15 -4.04 -0.74
N ALA A 318 -15.95 -5.32 -0.39
CA ALA A 318 -15.85 -6.39 -1.38
C ALA A 318 -16.58 -7.65 -0.93
N THR A 319 -17.14 -8.37 -1.90
CA THR A 319 -17.55 -9.76 -1.73
C THR A 319 -16.38 -10.69 -2.06
N LEU A 320 -16.38 -11.90 -1.51
CA LEU A 320 -15.29 -12.86 -1.71
C LEU A 320 -15.83 -14.24 -2.10
N THR A 321 -15.25 -14.81 -3.15
CA THR A 321 -15.44 -16.22 -3.52
C THR A 321 -14.13 -16.99 -3.40
N VAL A 322 -14.23 -18.28 -3.09
CA VAL A 322 -13.12 -19.23 -3.08
C VAL A 322 -13.50 -20.39 -3.98
N ASN A 323 -12.72 -20.64 -5.03
CA ASN A 323 -13.00 -21.65 -6.06
C ASN A 323 -14.44 -21.55 -6.59
N GLY A 324 -14.89 -20.31 -6.84
CA GLY A 324 -16.25 -20.01 -7.31
C GLY A 324 -17.36 -20.07 -6.24
N THR A 325 -17.06 -20.53 -5.03
CA THR A 325 -18.04 -20.61 -3.94
C THR A 325 -18.00 -19.34 -3.08
N PRO A 326 -19.13 -18.65 -2.85
CA PRO A 326 -19.18 -17.51 -1.94
C PRO A 326 -18.70 -17.89 -0.54
N LEU A 327 -17.88 -17.03 0.05
CA LEU A 327 -17.45 -17.25 1.42
C LEU A 327 -18.59 -16.96 2.41
N ALA A 328 -18.91 -17.95 3.23
CA ALA A 328 -19.96 -17.83 4.26
C ALA A 328 -19.48 -17.06 5.50
N GLY A 329 -20.44 -16.60 6.32
CA GLY A 329 -20.16 -16.00 7.64
C GLY A 329 -19.68 -14.55 7.60
N MET A 330 -19.78 -13.87 6.47
CA MET A 330 -19.45 -12.44 6.32
C MET A 330 -20.68 -11.56 6.58
N PRO A 331 -20.52 -10.37 7.20
CA PRO A 331 -21.62 -9.42 7.39
C PRO A 331 -22.19 -8.94 6.04
N ALA A 332 -23.45 -8.52 6.00
CA ALA A 332 -24.04 -7.98 4.77
C ALA A 332 -23.32 -6.70 4.30
N CYS A 333 -23.24 -6.50 2.98
CA CYS A 333 -22.75 -5.26 2.41
C CYS A 333 -23.72 -4.10 2.70
N ASN A 334 -23.18 -2.88 2.84
CA ASN A 334 -23.92 -1.66 3.20
C ASN A 334 -23.95 -0.65 2.04
#